data_AF-A0A7J9CI34-F1
#
_entry.id   AF-A0A7J9CI34-F1
#
_cell.length_a   1.000
_cell.length_b   1.000
_cell.length_c   1.000
_cell.angle_alpha   90.00
_cell.angle_beta   90.00
_cell.angle_gamma   90.00
#
_symmetry.space_group_name_H-M   'P 1'
#
loop_
_entity.id
_entity.type
_entity.pdbx_description
1 polymer ?
#
loop_
_entity_poly.entity_id
_entity_poly.type
_entity_poly.pdbx_seq_one_letter_code
_entity_poly.pdbx_strand_id
1 'polypeptide(L)'
;MFQMLAFKNGACLKDNIKVVSINKDGDQGLKVAASNGENFWGKKYVVVVGDWMRNLVKTVCGIELPIQPLEANVCYWRIKDGHEVKYAIGNDFSMFTSYGHSYISGTPSLEYLGLIKVAVHGGYQCNPNKRPWGPELVFDSLK
;
A
#
# COMPACT_ATOMS: atom_id res chain seq x y z
N MET A 1 -0.70 10.87 -10.45
CA MET A 1 -0.71 12.31 -10.78
C MET A 1 -1.21 13.21 -9.63
N PHE A 2 -1.08 12.83 -8.35
CA PHE A 2 -1.56 13.67 -7.22
C PHE A 2 -0.46 14.42 -6.49
N GLN A 3 0.70 13.79 -6.26
CA GLN A 3 1.84 14.45 -5.62
C GLN A 3 2.29 15.72 -6.36
N MET A 4 2.39 15.65 -7.69
CA MET A 4 2.73 16.81 -8.51
C MET A 4 1.72 17.96 -8.37
N LEU A 5 0.43 17.63 -8.28
CA LEU A 5 -0.62 18.64 -8.07
C LEU A 5 -0.50 19.26 -6.68
N ALA A 6 -0.19 18.47 -5.64
CA ALA A 6 0.04 18.97 -4.29
C ALA A 6 1.22 19.95 -4.24
N PHE A 7 2.34 19.62 -4.90
CA PHE A 7 3.49 20.53 -5.01
C PHE A 7 3.14 21.83 -5.74
N LYS A 8 2.39 21.75 -6.84
CA LYS A 8 1.90 22.95 -7.55
C LYS A 8 1.04 23.86 -6.66
N ASN A 9 0.39 23.31 -5.63
CA ASN A 9 -0.41 24.05 -4.68
C ASN A 9 0.33 24.35 -3.35
N GLY A 10 1.66 24.23 -3.32
CA GLY A 10 2.48 24.65 -2.19
C GLY A 10 2.68 23.60 -1.09
N ALA A 11 2.29 22.34 -1.30
CA ALA A 11 2.63 21.28 -0.36
C ALA A 11 4.14 20.97 -0.41
N CYS A 12 4.72 20.62 0.74
CA CYS A 12 6.10 20.16 0.85
C CYS A 12 6.13 18.67 1.19
N LEU A 13 7.02 17.91 0.56
CA LEU A 13 7.29 16.51 0.92
C LEU A 13 8.56 16.40 1.76
N LYS A 14 8.44 15.67 2.85
CA LYS A 14 9.55 15.16 3.66
C LYS A 14 9.42 13.65 3.67
N ASP A 15 10.28 12.97 2.93
CA ASP A 15 10.31 11.51 2.80
C ASP A 15 11.49 10.91 3.56
N ASN A 16 11.60 9.57 3.55
CA ASN A 16 12.66 8.83 4.25
C ASN A 16 12.74 9.13 5.76
N ILE A 17 11.65 9.62 6.35
CA ILE A 17 11.57 10.00 7.76
C ILE A 17 10.42 9.24 8.40
N LYS A 18 10.74 8.46 9.44
CA LYS A 18 9.73 7.77 10.24
C LYS A 18 9.23 8.68 11.34
N VAL A 19 7.93 8.89 11.41
CA VAL A 19 7.29 9.52 12.58
C VAL A 19 7.32 8.54 13.75
N VAL A 20 7.83 8.98 14.90
CA VAL A 20 7.97 8.14 16.10
C VAL A 20 6.98 8.50 17.21
N SER A 21 6.54 9.75 17.28
CA SER A 21 5.52 10.19 18.24
C SER A 21 4.77 11.43 17.78
N ILE A 22 3.56 11.59 18.31
CA ILE A 22 2.71 12.76 18.11
C ILE A 22 2.16 13.12 19.49
N ASN A 23 2.44 14.32 19.97
CA ASN A 23 2.08 14.75 21.32
C ASN A 23 1.52 16.17 21.29
N LYS A 24 0.71 16.54 22.29
CA LYS A 24 0.36 17.94 22.53
C LYS A 24 1.57 18.68 23.10
N ASP A 25 1.78 19.91 22.67
CA ASP A 25 2.87 20.78 23.11
C ASP A 25 2.33 22.13 23.60
N GLY A 26 1.69 22.09 24.77
CA GLY A 26 1.03 23.25 25.39
C GLY A 26 0.05 23.96 24.43
N ASP A 27 0.16 25.29 24.37
CA ASP A 27 -0.67 26.14 23.51
C ASP A 27 -0.19 26.18 22.04
N GLN A 28 0.99 25.62 21.74
CA GLN A 28 1.55 25.61 20.38
C GLN A 28 0.88 24.56 19.46
N GLY A 29 0.03 23.70 20.03
CA GLY A 29 -0.74 22.70 19.30
C GLY A 29 -0.16 21.30 19.43
N LEU A 30 0.02 20.61 18.30
CA LEU A 30 0.54 19.25 18.25
C LEU A 30 1.98 19.27 17.71
N LYS A 31 2.85 18.46 18.31
CA LYS A 31 4.25 18.23 17.94
C LYS A 31 4.41 16.80 17.44
N VAL A 32 5.06 16.67 16.29
CA VAL A 32 5.43 15.38 15.68
C VAL A 32 6.94 15.23 15.75
N ALA A 33 7.40 14.17 16.41
CA ALA A 33 8.82 13.82 16.45
C ALA A 33 9.14 12.77 15.39
N ALA A 34 10.26 12.99 14.70
CA ALA A 34 10.79 12.09 13.69
C ALA A 34 11.98 11.27 14.21
N SER A 35 12.23 10.11 13.60
CA SER A 35 13.33 9.21 13.96
C SER A 35 14.72 9.82 13.73
N ASN A 36 14.82 10.85 12.89
CA ASN A 36 16.06 11.57 12.61
C ASN A 36 16.29 12.77 13.56
N GLY A 37 15.46 12.95 14.58
CA GLY A 37 15.55 14.03 15.55
C GLY A 37 14.84 15.32 15.16
N GLU A 38 14.33 15.44 13.92
CA GLU A 38 13.50 16.58 13.52
C GLU A 38 12.18 16.60 14.29
N ASN A 39 11.66 17.81 14.51
CA ASN A 39 10.36 18.03 15.11
C ASN A 39 9.53 18.96 14.21
N PHE A 40 8.24 18.68 14.11
CA PHE A 40 7.29 19.45 13.32
C PHE A 40 6.12 19.88 14.19
N TRP A 41 5.61 21.10 13.98
CA TRP A 41 4.48 21.65 14.74
C TRP A 41 3.32 22.02 13.82
N GLY A 42 2.10 21.85 14.33
CA GLY A 42 0.88 22.06 13.56
C GLY A 42 -0.37 22.07 14.44
N LYS A 43 -1.38 22.80 13.98
CA LYS A 43 -2.68 22.87 14.67
C LYS A 43 -3.51 21.59 14.49
N LYS A 44 -3.34 20.92 13.35
CA LYS A 44 -4.06 19.71 12.96
C LYS A 44 -3.11 18.78 12.21
N TYR A 45 -3.30 17.48 12.40
CA TYR A 45 -2.58 16.45 11.68
C TYR A 45 -3.58 15.44 11.12
N VAL A 46 -3.31 15.00 9.89
CA VAL A 46 -4.04 13.92 9.23
C VAL A 46 -3.10 12.72 9.16
N VAL A 47 -3.50 11.61 9.76
CA VAL A 47 -2.67 10.40 9.85
C VAL A 47 -3.13 9.40 8.80
N VAL A 48 -2.29 9.14 7.79
CA VAL A 48 -2.56 8.24 6.66
C VAL A 48 -1.38 7.30 6.42
N VAL A 49 -1.12 6.40 7.38
CA VAL A 49 0.10 5.56 7.40
C VAL A 49 -0.14 4.10 7.00
N GLY A 50 -1.24 3.80 6.31
CA GLY A 50 -1.53 2.47 5.77
C GLY A 50 -1.45 1.35 6.81
N ASP A 51 -0.67 0.31 6.54
CA ASP A 51 -0.53 -0.87 7.41
C ASP A 51 0.03 -0.56 8.81
N TRP A 52 0.69 0.59 8.99
CA TRP A 52 1.22 1.03 10.28
C TRP A 52 0.17 1.69 11.19
N MET A 53 -1.07 1.86 10.72
CA MET A 53 -2.13 2.57 11.47
C MET A 53 -2.38 1.97 12.86
N ARG A 54 -2.45 0.63 12.98
CA ARG A 54 -2.65 -0.03 14.29
C ARG A 54 -1.57 0.39 15.29
N ASN A 55 -0.30 0.35 14.87
CA ASN A 55 0.84 0.64 15.74
C ASN A 55 0.89 2.12 16.11
N LEU A 56 0.75 3.02 15.13
CA LEU A 56 0.87 4.46 15.38
C LEU A 56 -0.28 4.98 16.26
N VAL A 57 -1.52 4.55 16.01
CA VAL A 57 -2.68 4.99 16.83
C VAL A 57 -2.58 4.44 18.25
N LYS A 58 -2.12 3.20 18.43
CA LYS A 58 -1.85 2.64 19.76
C LYS A 58 -0.79 3.45 20.51
N THR A 59 0.29 3.83 19.84
CA THR A 59 1.38 4.64 20.44
C THR A 59 0.92 6.06 20.79
N VAL A 60 0.15 6.71 19.92
CA VAL A 60 -0.22 8.13 20.07
C VAL A 60 -1.46 8.34 20.94
N CYS A 61 -2.45 7.47 20.82
CA CYS A 61 -3.76 7.64 21.47
C CYS A 61 -4.02 6.61 22.58
N GLY A 62 -3.18 5.57 22.72
CA GLY A 62 -3.45 4.44 23.61
C GLY A 62 -4.58 3.52 23.13
N ILE A 63 -5.09 3.72 21.90
CA ILE A 63 -6.23 2.98 21.34
C ILE A 63 -5.71 1.94 20.34
N GLU A 64 -6.12 0.70 20.50
CA GLU A 64 -5.80 -0.35 19.55
C GLU A 64 -6.95 -0.54 18.55
N LEU A 65 -6.66 -0.30 17.27
CA LEU A 65 -7.61 -0.51 16.18
C LEU A 65 -7.70 -2.00 15.82
N PRO A 66 -8.90 -2.56 15.58
CA PRO A 66 -9.08 -3.97 15.21
C PRO A 66 -8.80 -4.23 13.72
N ILE A 67 -7.64 -3.78 13.22
CA ILE A 67 -7.24 -3.89 11.80
C ILE A 67 -6.00 -4.77 11.63
N GLN A 68 -5.99 -5.72 10.72
CA GLN A 68 -4.86 -6.64 10.53
C GLN A 68 -4.23 -6.44 9.14
N PRO A 69 -2.96 -6.03 9.04
CA PRO A 69 -2.24 -6.03 7.77
C PRO A 69 -2.18 -7.42 7.17
N LEU A 70 -2.43 -7.49 5.87
CA LEU A 70 -2.31 -8.70 5.07
C LEU A 70 -1.25 -8.49 4.01
N GLU A 71 -0.39 -9.48 3.83
CA GLU A 71 0.50 -9.54 2.68
C GLU A 71 -0.23 -10.21 1.52
N ALA A 72 -0.65 -9.39 0.56
CA ALA A 72 -1.32 -9.82 -0.66
C ALA A 72 -0.32 -9.99 -1.81
N ASN A 73 -0.45 -11.09 -2.54
CA ASN A 73 0.39 -11.40 -3.68
C ASN A 73 -0.23 -10.93 -4.99
N VAL A 74 0.61 -10.31 -5.81
CA VAL A 74 0.29 -9.89 -7.16
C VAL A 74 1.35 -10.44 -8.10
N CYS A 75 0.93 -11.15 -9.12
CA CYS A 75 1.81 -11.78 -10.10
C CYS A 75 1.57 -11.22 -11.49
N TYR A 76 2.63 -11.12 -12.27
CA TYR A 76 2.57 -10.78 -13.68
C TYR A 76 2.74 -12.04 -14.51
N TRP A 77 1.75 -12.33 -15.33
CA TRP A 77 1.72 -13.52 -16.16
C TRP A 77 1.97 -13.13 -17.61
N ARG A 78 2.91 -13.82 -18.26
CA ARG A 78 3.21 -13.60 -19.67
C ARG A 78 2.00 -14.00 -20.54
N ILE A 79 1.61 -13.09 -21.42
CA ILE A 79 0.62 -13.37 -22.46
C ILE A 79 1.23 -14.36 -23.45
N LYS A 80 0.46 -15.36 -23.85
CA LYS A 80 0.89 -16.32 -24.87
C LYS A 80 1.16 -15.62 -26.20
N ASP A 81 2.23 -16.03 -26.87
CA ASP A 81 2.64 -15.47 -28.16
C ASP A 81 1.48 -15.44 -29.16
N GLY A 82 1.31 -14.31 -29.84
CA GLY A 82 0.23 -14.08 -30.82
C GLY A 82 -1.08 -13.59 -30.19
N HIS A 83 -1.16 -13.43 -28.87
CA HIS A 83 -2.34 -12.92 -28.17
C HIS A 83 -2.13 -11.56 -27.49
N GLU A 84 -0.95 -10.95 -27.61
CA GLU A 84 -0.56 -9.73 -26.90
C GLU A 84 -1.55 -8.59 -27.14
N VAL A 85 -1.95 -8.40 -28.40
CA VAL A 85 -2.94 -7.38 -28.78
C VAL A 85 -4.28 -7.64 -28.10
N LYS A 86 -4.76 -8.88 -28.08
CA LYS A 86 -6.05 -9.23 -27.48
C LYS A 86 -6.13 -8.90 -26.00
N TYR A 87 -5.03 -9.07 -25.27
CA TYR A 87 -4.96 -8.84 -23.82
C TYR A 87 -4.43 -7.45 -23.44
N ALA A 88 -4.09 -6.59 -24.41
CA ALA A 88 -3.66 -5.22 -24.15
C ALA A 88 -4.87 -4.32 -23.82
N ILE A 89 -4.62 -3.29 -23.00
CA ILE A 89 -5.63 -2.25 -22.74
C ILE A 89 -6.20 -1.65 -24.03
N GLY A 90 -7.51 -1.38 -24.06
CA GLY A 90 -8.20 -0.80 -25.21
C GLY A 90 -8.75 -1.82 -26.21
N ASN A 91 -8.51 -3.12 -25.97
CA ASN A 91 -9.12 -4.22 -26.73
C ASN A 91 -10.26 -4.85 -25.93
N ASP A 92 -10.84 -5.94 -26.45
CA ASP A 92 -12.02 -6.60 -25.88
C ASP A 92 -11.79 -7.29 -24.52
N PHE A 93 -10.53 -7.54 -24.14
CA PHE A 93 -10.24 -8.14 -22.84
C PHE A 93 -10.40 -7.11 -21.72
N SER A 94 -11.36 -7.36 -20.85
CA SER A 94 -11.68 -6.51 -19.70
C SER A 94 -11.01 -6.98 -18.41
N MET A 95 -10.98 -6.11 -17.40
CA MET A 95 -10.71 -6.54 -16.02
C MET A 95 -11.69 -7.65 -15.64
N PHE A 96 -11.20 -8.68 -14.97
CA PHE A 96 -12.02 -9.79 -14.50
C PHE A 96 -11.89 -9.98 -13.01
N THR A 97 -12.94 -10.54 -12.43
CA THR A 97 -12.97 -11.02 -11.06
C THR A 97 -13.65 -12.39 -11.05
N SER A 98 -13.00 -13.38 -10.43
CA SER A 98 -13.53 -14.71 -10.19
C SER A 98 -13.74 -14.92 -8.70
N TYR A 99 -14.96 -15.26 -8.32
CA TYR A 99 -15.38 -15.52 -6.93
C TYR A 99 -15.37 -17.03 -6.60
N GLY A 100 -14.42 -17.77 -7.17
CA GLY A 100 -14.25 -19.20 -6.90
C GLY A 100 -13.63 -19.48 -5.53
N HIS A 101 -13.15 -20.72 -5.34
CA HIS A 101 -12.44 -21.12 -4.11
C HIS A 101 -11.28 -20.17 -3.80
N SER A 102 -10.51 -19.81 -4.84
CA SER A 102 -9.61 -18.66 -4.80
C SER A 102 -10.32 -17.47 -5.41
N TYR A 103 -10.50 -16.40 -4.63
CA TYR A 103 -10.99 -15.12 -5.14
C TYR A 103 -9.84 -14.46 -5.91
N ILE A 104 -9.93 -14.40 -7.23
CA ILE A 104 -8.87 -13.88 -8.11
C ILE A 104 -9.39 -12.69 -8.92
N SER A 105 -8.55 -11.69 -9.11
CA SER A 105 -8.80 -10.59 -10.03
C SER A 105 -7.64 -10.42 -11.00
N GLY A 106 -7.89 -9.84 -12.16
CA GLY A 106 -6.82 -9.51 -13.08
C GLY A 106 -7.18 -8.40 -14.05
N THR A 107 -6.13 -7.77 -14.58
CA THR A 107 -6.27 -6.64 -15.49
C THR A 107 -5.60 -6.93 -16.84
N PRO A 108 -6.04 -6.24 -17.91
CA PRO A 108 -5.33 -6.23 -19.18
C PRO A 108 -3.87 -5.78 -19.02
N SER A 109 -3.04 -6.07 -20.03
CA SER A 109 -1.68 -5.58 -20.11
C SER A 109 -1.69 -4.06 -20.26
N LEU A 110 -1.12 -3.40 -19.25
CA LEU A 110 -1.04 -1.94 -19.12
C LEU A 110 0.28 -1.54 -18.44
N GLU A 111 0.55 -2.09 -17.25
CA GLU A 111 1.72 -1.72 -16.44
C GLU A 111 3.03 -2.25 -17.05
N TYR A 112 3.02 -3.49 -17.53
CA TYR A 112 4.14 -4.12 -18.23
C TYR A 112 3.66 -4.78 -19.52
N LEU A 113 4.23 -4.35 -20.66
CA LEU A 113 3.86 -4.84 -21.98
C LEU A 113 4.05 -6.36 -22.08
N GLY A 114 3.06 -7.05 -22.63
CA GLY A 114 3.09 -8.51 -22.78
C GLY A 114 2.80 -9.28 -21.48
N LEU A 115 2.53 -8.60 -20.35
CA LEU A 115 2.15 -9.22 -19.09
C LEU A 115 0.75 -8.77 -18.65
N ILE A 116 -0.07 -9.71 -18.16
CA ILE A 116 -1.29 -9.40 -17.42
C ILE A 116 -1.01 -9.42 -15.92
N LYS A 117 -1.65 -8.53 -15.17
CA LYS A 117 -1.56 -8.49 -13.71
C LYS A 117 -2.67 -9.36 -13.13
N VAL A 118 -2.32 -10.28 -12.24
CA VAL A 118 -3.27 -11.17 -11.57
C VAL A 118 -3.02 -11.11 -10.07
N ALA A 119 -4.06 -10.87 -9.29
CA ALA A 119 -4.00 -10.78 -7.85
C ALA A 119 -4.95 -11.80 -7.22
N VAL A 120 -4.48 -12.52 -6.20
CA VAL A 120 -5.34 -13.31 -5.33
C VAL A 120 -5.85 -12.38 -4.24
N HIS A 121 -7.16 -12.24 -4.14
CA HIS A 121 -7.80 -11.46 -3.10
C HIS A 121 -7.64 -12.18 -1.76
N GLY A 122 -6.97 -11.52 -0.83
CA GLY A 122 -6.61 -12.05 0.47
C GLY A 122 -5.11 -11.93 0.71
N GLY A 123 -4.58 -12.78 1.57
CA GLY A 123 -3.19 -12.73 1.98
C GLY A 123 -3.00 -13.34 3.36
N TYR A 124 -1.75 -13.44 3.78
CA TYR A 124 -1.41 -13.88 5.12
C TYR A 124 -1.26 -12.69 6.05
N GLN A 125 -1.63 -12.88 7.32
CA GLN A 125 -1.39 -11.88 8.36
C GLN A 125 0.10 -11.60 8.45
N CYS A 126 0.47 -10.33 8.38
CA CYS A 126 1.88 -9.92 8.39
C CYS A 126 2.14 -8.82 9.42
N ASN A 127 3.43 -8.67 9.76
CA ASN A 127 3.93 -7.51 10.47
C ASN A 127 4.53 -6.55 9.44
N PRO A 128 3.99 -5.33 9.26
CA PRO A 128 4.48 -4.41 8.24
C PRO A 128 5.94 -3.97 8.45
N ASN A 129 6.49 -4.11 9.66
CA ASN A 129 7.91 -3.83 9.94
C ASN A 129 8.86 -5.00 9.63
N LYS A 130 8.33 -6.20 9.33
CA LYS A 130 9.13 -7.42 9.09
C LYS A 130 8.84 -8.02 7.72
N ARG A 131 8.43 -7.20 6.76
CA ARG A 131 8.14 -7.66 5.41
C ARG A 131 9.40 -8.30 4.79
N PRO A 132 9.32 -9.55 4.30
CA PRO A 132 10.44 -10.15 3.58
C PRO A 132 10.67 -9.39 2.27
N TRP A 133 11.92 -9.19 1.89
CA TRP A 133 12.29 -8.68 0.57
C TRP A 133 12.62 -9.87 -0.33
N GLY A 134 11.73 -10.22 -1.26
CA GLY A 134 11.99 -11.27 -2.25
C GLY A 134 10.74 -12.10 -2.60
N PRO A 135 10.84 -13.00 -3.59
CA PRO A 135 9.73 -13.86 -4.00
C PRO A 135 9.56 -15.02 -3.02
N GLU A 136 9.05 -14.76 -1.82
CA GLU A 136 8.49 -15.84 -0.99
C GLU A 136 7.09 -16.18 -1.50
N LEU A 137 7.05 -16.81 -2.68
CA LEU A 137 5.84 -17.45 -3.18
C LEU A 137 5.61 -18.75 -2.39
N VAL A 138 5.06 -18.62 -1.19
CA VAL A 138 4.55 -19.77 -0.43
C VAL A 138 3.20 -20.17 -1.03
N PHE A 139 3.23 -20.93 -2.13
CA PHE A 139 2.03 -21.47 -2.77
C PHE A 139 1.35 -22.60 -1.97
N ASP A 140 2.01 -23.13 -0.95
CA ASP A 140 1.49 -24.27 -0.18
C ASP A 140 0.27 -23.92 0.67
N SER A 141 -0.04 -22.63 0.88
CA SER A 141 -1.24 -22.17 1.58
C SER A 141 -2.44 -21.89 0.67
N LEU A 142 -2.28 -22.04 -0.65
CA LEU A 142 -3.32 -21.82 -1.67
C LEU A 142 -3.93 -23.14 -2.21
N LYS A 143 -3.59 -24.28 -1.59
CA LYS A 143 -4.19 -25.59 -1.86
C LYS A 143 -5.41 -25.86 -1.00
#